data_AF-A0AAD4HP09-F1
#
_entry.id   AF-A0AAD4HP09-F1
#
_cell.length_a   1.000
_cell.length_b   1.000
_cell.length_c   1.000
_cell.angle_alpha   90.00
_cell.angle_beta   90.00
_cell.angle_gamma   90.00
#
_symmetry.space_group_name_H-M   'P 1'
#
loop_
_entity.id
_entity.type
_entity.pdbx_description
1 polymer ?
#
loop_
_entity_poly.entity_id
_entity_poly.type
_entity_poly.pdbx_seq_one_letter_code
_entity_poly.pdbx_strand_id
1 'polypeptide(L)'
;MASLPPRLSHFAQAEPAFIQAKSSFLTPGHSTQAKPLANSAPTAPAPRPQQQQLVQNNRRRTEVAPAPVVSNEKQPAKRKRRRADSNSPDAPYVRLVSITDDDPNAMDVEDVDGLKSRNFQAFDRIKDPMICCIYCHDVGPYIWTCQAEGCGNPVCVGLSECDHGCVNIFSDPETGNMSVTEKTFMCPRCHRDKGLAMTYNVQGYSVRQDFLYRNRFPLLAIFLSWSGFESPFASNLIRLTLEEHYRRDKSRLHIMTRALRAGNNCPQAMTPSFDWMREFNYEGNLLIFVNTHSDTKTGNLVVSGNERNPTSIPIYELLSKYIGDHNLRAATHAISAINKKAGVGPCIRGLVICACGSTGRLDDSALLLTRFVKEDILDFVLTFSGVPTMDPVVVPALNRFIENVYVYGLQMWDALEESFGEDRHALNQSPVFLSFAEMKTNGDKVRQRTVHTRVLAYSNLRDGRPWGLDIYRCLSAACNAPAYNMVFHPHGKQYYGKQWVQTKIKYECLECGVVQKAISCPPWIHAARSQNYGRVWYEWPLSAEHKRDIGIIC
;
A
#
# COMPACT_ATOMS: atom_id res chain seq x y z
N MET A 1 -52.34 -42.24 15.33
CA MET A 1 -52.88 -41.89 14.00
C MET A 1 -53.10 -40.39 13.94
N ALA A 2 -52.18 -39.67 13.31
CA ALA A 2 -52.34 -38.28 12.92
C ALA A 2 -51.51 -38.06 11.66
N SER A 3 -52.17 -37.64 10.60
CA SER A 3 -51.70 -37.58 9.21
C SER A 3 -50.78 -36.38 8.96
N LEU A 4 -49.61 -36.64 8.38
CA LEU A 4 -48.70 -35.64 7.83
C LEU A 4 -49.22 -35.13 6.47
N PRO A 5 -49.05 -33.83 6.13
CA PRO A 5 -49.28 -33.34 4.77
C PRO A 5 -48.01 -33.48 3.89
N PRO A 6 -48.17 -33.49 2.55
CA PRO A 6 -47.19 -34.02 1.62
C PRO A 6 -46.10 -33.01 1.24
N ARG A 7 -44.90 -33.54 0.99
CA ARG A 7 -43.77 -32.85 0.36
C ARG A 7 -44.14 -32.45 -1.08
N LEU A 8 -44.04 -31.16 -1.39
CA LEU A 8 -43.96 -30.66 -2.77
C LEU A 8 -42.50 -30.30 -3.07
N SER A 9 -41.89 -31.16 -3.88
CA SER A 9 -40.62 -30.96 -4.56
C SER A 9 -40.87 -30.23 -5.87
N HIS A 10 -40.51 -28.94 -5.97
CA HIS A 10 -40.20 -28.26 -7.24
C HIS A 10 -39.51 -26.93 -6.94
N PHE A 11 -38.19 -26.89 -7.08
CA PHE A 11 -37.50 -25.65 -7.45
C PHE A 11 -36.48 -25.98 -8.52
N ALA A 12 -36.79 -25.48 -9.72
CA ALA A 12 -35.93 -25.49 -10.89
C ALA A 12 -34.64 -24.72 -10.58
N GLN A 13 -33.53 -25.26 -11.07
CA GLN A 13 -32.26 -24.57 -11.14
C GLN A 13 -32.41 -23.36 -12.06
N ALA A 14 -32.42 -22.16 -11.48
CA ALA A 14 -32.22 -20.93 -12.22
C ALA A 14 -30.71 -20.71 -12.37
N GLU A 15 -30.19 -20.94 -13.57
CA GLU A 15 -28.87 -20.46 -13.97
C GLU A 15 -28.87 -18.92 -13.96
N PRO A 16 -27.85 -18.25 -13.40
CA PRO A 16 -27.70 -16.83 -13.58
C PRO A 16 -27.24 -16.54 -15.02
N ALA A 17 -28.16 -16.03 -15.84
CA ALA A 17 -27.87 -15.44 -17.13
C ALA A 17 -26.91 -14.24 -16.95
N PHE A 18 -25.65 -14.44 -17.28
CA PHE A 18 -24.65 -13.38 -17.34
C PHE A 18 -24.75 -12.69 -18.70
N ILE A 19 -24.92 -11.36 -18.67
CA ILE A 19 -24.97 -10.49 -19.84
C ILE A 19 -23.63 -10.59 -20.59
N GLN A 20 -23.66 -11.22 -21.77
CA GLN A 20 -22.61 -11.07 -22.77
C GLN A 20 -22.62 -9.62 -23.26
N ALA A 21 -21.61 -8.84 -22.88
CA ALA A 21 -21.26 -7.62 -23.60
C ALA A 21 -20.79 -8.02 -25.01
N LYS A 22 -21.71 -7.96 -25.97
CA LYS A 22 -21.42 -8.16 -27.40
C LYS A 22 -20.48 -7.05 -27.89
N SER A 23 -19.25 -7.42 -28.20
CA SER A 23 -18.37 -6.67 -29.08
C SER A 23 -18.85 -6.84 -30.53
N SER A 24 -19.57 -5.86 -31.06
CA SER A 24 -19.90 -5.78 -32.49
C SER A 24 -18.82 -4.97 -33.22
N PHE A 25 -17.86 -5.65 -33.84
CA PHE A 25 -17.07 -5.09 -34.93
C PHE A 25 -17.45 -5.81 -36.23
N LEU A 26 -17.75 -4.98 -37.22
CA LEU A 26 -18.22 -5.30 -38.56
C LEU A 26 -17.21 -6.20 -39.30
N THR A 27 -17.70 -7.33 -39.80
CA THR A 27 -17.13 -8.03 -40.95
C THR A 27 -18.04 -7.83 -42.16
N PRO A 28 -17.50 -7.59 -43.36
CA PRO A 28 -18.18 -7.94 -44.59
C PRO A 28 -17.58 -9.23 -45.17
N GLY A 29 -18.44 -10.24 -45.39
CA GLY A 29 -18.23 -11.28 -46.42
C GLY A 29 -18.36 -10.67 -47.84
N HIS A 30 -18.07 -11.33 -48.96
CA HIS A 30 -18.07 -12.75 -49.29
C HIS A 30 -17.37 -13.00 -50.64
N SER A 31 -16.79 -14.21 -50.79
CA SER A 31 -16.67 -15.05 -52.01
C SER A 31 -15.74 -14.55 -53.15
N THR A 32 -15.01 -15.36 -53.92
CA THR A 32 -15.28 -16.68 -54.53
C THR A 32 -14.00 -17.49 -54.81
N GLN A 33 -14.16 -18.80 -55.04
CA GLN A 33 -13.17 -19.82 -55.40
C GLN A 33 -12.51 -19.64 -56.78
N ALA A 34 -11.25 -20.08 -56.95
CA ALA A 34 -10.77 -20.87 -58.10
C ALA A 34 -9.35 -21.47 -57.85
N LYS A 35 -9.08 -22.59 -58.54
CA LYS A 35 -7.99 -23.59 -58.40
C LYS A 35 -6.62 -23.17 -59.05
N PRO A 36 -5.55 -23.99 -58.92
CA PRO A 36 -4.15 -23.54 -58.82
C PRO A 36 -3.33 -23.63 -60.11
N LEU A 37 -2.17 -22.96 -60.16
CA LEU A 37 -1.04 -23.30 -61.04
C LEU A 37 0.31 -22.77 -60.52
N ALA A 38 1.26 -23.71 -60.44
CA ALA A 38 2.72 -23.71 -60.57
C ALA A 38 3.61 -22.44 -60.37
N ASN A 39 4.72 -22.70 -59.65
CA ASN A 39 6.12 -22.27 -59.85
C ASN A 39 6.47 -20.79 -60.07
N SER A 40 7.23 -20.22 -59.13
CA SER A 40 8.49 -19.48 -59.44
C SER A 40 9.27 -19.11 -58.18
N ALA A 41 10.60 -19.05 -58.34
CA ALA A 41 11.66 -18.95 -57.34
C ALA A 41 11.73 -17.58 -56.60
N PRO A 42 12.46 -17.48 -55.47
CA PRO A 42 12.55 -16.24 -54.70
C PRO A 42 13.64 -15.31 -55.25
N THR A 43 13.24 -14.12 -55.71
CA THR A 43 14.13 -13.01 -56.07
C THR A 43 14.48 -12.19 -54.83
N ALA A 44 15.77 -11.92 -54.64
CA ALA A 44 16.34 -11.14 -53.54
C ALA A 44 15.85 -9.68 -53.50
N PRO A 45 15.82 -9.03 -52.32
CA PRO A 45 15.44 -7.62 -52.21
C PRO A 45 16.61 -6.69 -52.57
N ALA A 46 16.30 -5.72 -53.44
CA ALA A 46 17.17 -4.62 -53.83
C ALA A 46 17.35 -3.58 -52.70
N PRO A 47 18.45 -2.80 -52.70
CA PRO A 47 18.85 -1.94 -51.59
C PRO A 47 18.12 -0.59 -51.57
N ARG A 48 17.95 -0.03 -50.37
CA ARG A 48 17.40 1.32 -50.14
C ARG A 48 18.41 2.40 -50.57
N PRO A 49 17.94 3.52 -51.14
CA PRO A 49 18.80 4.63 -51.53
C PRO A 49 19.16 5.52 -50.33
N GLN A 50 20.43 5.87 -50.24
CA GLN A 50 20.94 6.99 -49.44
C GLN A 50 20.70 8.29 -50.23
N GLN A 51 20.19 9.33 -49.56
CA GLN A 51 20.39 10.70 -49.99
C GLN A 51 20.85 11.56 -48.82
N GLN A 52 21.96 12.23 -49.08
CA GLN A 52 22.63 13.26 -48.29
C GLN A 52 21.80 14.55 -48.30
N GLN A 53 21.98 15.42 -47.29
CA GLN A 53 22.56 16.74 -47.53
C GLN A 53 22.94 17.46 -46.22
N LEU A 54 24.23 17.78 -46.14
CA LEU A 54 24.82 18.80 -45.26
C LEU A 54 24.34 20.18 -45.70
N VAL A 55 24.02 21.04 -44.73
CA VAL A 55 24.12 22.50 -44.90
C VAL A 55 24.92 23.06 -43.73
N GLN A 56 26.13 23.50 -44.03
CA GLN A 56 26.95 24.39 -43.20
C GLN A 56 26.40 25.81 -43.31
N ASN A 57 26.38 26.57 -42.21
CA ASN A 57 26.49 28.03 -42.31
C ASN A 57 27.16 28.66 -41.07
N ASN A 58 28.43 28.99 -41.29
CA ASN A 58 29.16 30.21 -40.94
C ASN A 58 28.85 30.98 -39.64
N ARG A 59 29.85 30.92 -38.75
CA ARG A 59 30.23 31.92 -37.75
C ARG A 59 30.48 33.28 -38.42
N ARG A 60 29.91 34.36 -37.88
CA ARG A 60 30.49 35.72 -37.98
C ARG A 60 30.78 36.26 -36.59
N ARG A 61 32.06 36.57 -36.39
CA ARG A 61 32.62 37.42 -35.34
C ARG A 61 32.05 38.83 -35.47
N THR A 62 31.83 39.49 -34.35
CA THR A 62 31.91 40.96 -34.28
C THR A 62 32.65 41.32 -33.00
N GLU A 63 33.81 41.92 -33.20
CA GLU A 63 34.66 42.55 -32.21
C GLU A 63 34.05 43.90 -31.80
N VAL A 64 34.10 44.24 -30.52
CA VAL A 64 33.98 45.63 -30.06
C VAL A 64 35.04 45.87 -28.97
N ALA A 65 35.82 46.93 -29.18
CA ALA A 65 36.95 47.37 -28.37
C ALA A 65 36.52 48.09 -27.06
N PRO A 66 37.45 48.30 -26.10
CA PRO A 66 37.14 48.82 -24.76
C PRO A 66 37.54 50.29 -24.55
N ALA A 67 36.87 50.96 -23.59
CA ALA A 67 37.39 51.99 -22.65
C ALA A 67 36.22 52.87 -22.08
N PRO A 68 36.40 53.65 -20.99
CA PRO A 68 37.31 53.52 -19.86
C PRO A 68 36.61 53.59 -18.48
N VAL A 69 37.44 53.38 -17.46
CA VAL A 69 37.21 53.45 -16.01
C VAL A 69 36.94 54.88 -15.54
N VAL A 70 35.91 55.07 -14.70
CA VAL A 70 35.85 56.13 -13.67
C VAL A 70 35.21 55.55 -12.40
N SER A 71 35.92 55.71 -11.29
CA SER A 71 35.56 55.32 -9.92
C SER A 71 34.58 56.29 -9.27
N ASN A 72 33.66 55.80 -8.44
CA ASN A 72 33.43 56.32 -7.08
C ASN A 72 32.45 55.46 -6.24
N GLU A 73 32.99 55.02 -5.10
CA GLU A 73 32.45 54.74 -3.76
C GLU A 73 30.93 54.55 -3.42
N LYS A 74 30.75 53.58 -2.50
CA LYS A 74 29.79 53.40 -1.37
C LYS A 74 28.45 52.63 -1.56
N GLN A 75 28.49 51.37 -1.05
CA GLN A 75 27.53 50.54 -0.25
C GLN A 75 25.99 50.78 -0.29
N PRO A 76 25.10 49.82 0.13
CA PRO A 76 25.22 48.36 0.32
C PRO A 76 24.07 47.51 -0.30
N ALA A 77 24.26 46.18 -0.24
CA ALA A 77 23.26 45.09 -0.20
C ALA A 77 22.08 45.06 -1.20
N LYS A 78 22.12 44.09 -2.14
CA LYS A 78 20.95 43.34 -2.64
C LYS A 78 21.39 42.06 -3.36
N ARG A 79 21.20 40.91 -2.70
CA ARG A 79 21.33 39.57 -3.30
C ARG A 79 20.26 39.40 -4.39
N LYS A 80 20.63 39.55 -5.67
CA LYS A 80 19.80 39.14 -6.81
C LYS A 80 19.85 37.61 -6.94
N ARG A 81 18.79 36.92 -6.52
CA ARG A 81 18.53 35.54 -6.94
C ARG A 81 18.08 35.56 -8.41
N ARG A 82 18.83 34.85 -9.26
CA ARG A 82 18.45 34.56 -10.65
C ARG A 82 17.13 33.78 -10.67
N ARG A 83 16.16 34.26 -11.45
CA ARG A 83 15.00 33.47 -11.89
C ARG A 83 15.50 32.42 -12.89
N ALA A 84 15.19 31.16 -12.65
CA ALA A 84 15.26 30.12 -13.66
C ALA A 84 13.84 29.95 -14.18
N ASP A 85 13.66 30.27 -15.46
CA ASP A 85 12.42 30.01 -16.19
C ASP A 85 12.35 28.51 -16.48
N SER A 86 11.38 27.82 -15.88
CA SER A 86 10.96 26.48 -16.28
C SER A 86 9.48 26.52 -16.64
N ASN A 87 9.21 26.81 -17.92
CA ASN A 87 7.88 26.68 -18.49
C ASN A 87 7.63 25.21 -18.85
N SER A 88 6.85 24.51 -18.01
CA SER A 88 6.10 23.33 -18.40
C SER A 88 4.66 23.52 -17.88
N PRO A 89 3.65 23.71 -18.75
CA PRO A 89 2.31 24.10 -18.33
C PRO A 89 1.44 22.95 -17.79
N ASP A 90 1.87 21.68 -17.84
CA ASP A 90 0.96 20.53 -17.67
C ASP A 90 1.32 19.53 -16.54
N ALA A 91 2.09 19.91 -15.52
CA ALA A 91 2.22 19.09 -14.31
C ALA A 91 2.47 19.95 -13.05
N PRO A 92 1.65 19.85 -11.98
CA PRO A 92 1.90 20.58 -10.75
C PRO A 92 2.97 19.82 -9.95
N TYR A 93 4.24 20.04 -10.28
CA TYR A 93 5.30 19.70 -9.34
C TYR A 93 5.22 20.68 -8.18
N VAL A 94 4.55 20.27 -7.10
CA VAL A 94 4.76 20.89 -5.79
C VAL A 94 6.26 20.75 -5.53
N ARG A 95 6.97 21.87 -5.51
CA ARG A 95 8.38 21.91 -5.13
C ARG A 95 8.45 21.42 -3.70
N LEU A 96 8.82 20.15 -3.50
CA LEU A 96 9.08 19.58 -2.20
C LEU A 96 10.22 20.40 -1.59
N VAL A 97 9.88 21.31 -0.69
CA VAL A 97 10.85 21.99 0.15
C VAL A 97 11.34 20.93 1.13
N SER A 98 12.65 20.70 1.19
CA SER A 98 13.25 19.90 2.27
C SER A 98 12.75 20.48 3.59
N ILE A 99 11.99 19.68 4.33
CA ILE A 99 11.59 20.03 5.71
C ILE A 99 12.90 20.00 6.50
N THR A 100 13.47 21.17 6.77
CA THR A 100 14.39 21.32 7.88
C THR A 100 13.54 21.35 9.14
N ASP A 101 13.90 20.54 10.14
CA ASP A 101 13.23 20.44 11.43
C ASP A 101 13.42 21.71 12.27
N ASP A 102 12.89 22.83 11.80
CA ASP A 102 12.80 24.08 12.56
C ASP A 102 11.37 24.21 13.11
N ASP A 103 10.96 23.27 13.98
CA ASP A 103 9.85 23.51 14.91
C ASP A 103 10.46 23.99 16.24
N PRO A 104 10.41 25.29 16.57
CA PRO A 104 11.01 25.85 17.79
C PRO A 104 10.30 25.41 19.09
N ASN A 105 9.37 24.45 19.03
CA ASN A 105 8.69 23.86 20.19
C ASN A 105 8.97 22.36 20.40
N ALA A 106 9.90 21.75 19.67
CA ALA A 106 10.33 20.38 19.95
C ALA A 106 11.26 20.38 21.18
N MET A 107 10.83 19.72 22.27
CA MET A 107 11.63 19.57 23.48
C MET A 107 12.90 18.75 23.20
N ASP A 108 14.05 19.35 23.50
CA ASP A 108 15.37 18.72 23.45
C ASP A 108 15.42 17.47 24.34
N VAL A 109 15.76 16.33 23.74
CA VAL A 109 16.17 15.12 24.45
C VAL A 109 17.69 15.05 24.33
N GLU A 110 18.38 15.21 25.46
CA GLU A 110 19.83 15.17 25.53
C GLU A 110 20.38 13.80 25.12
N ASP A 111 21.33 13.83 24.17
CA ASP A 111 22.18 12.72 23.74
C ASP A 111 23.09 12.26 24.88
N VAL A 112 23.15 10.94 25.13
CA VAL A 112 24.17 10.31 25.98
C VAL A 112 25.10 9.46 25.13
N ASP A 113 26.38 9.81 25.22
CA ASP A 113 27.54 9.32 24.48
C ASP A 113 27.78 7.79 24.49
N GLY A 114 28.23 7.29 23.32
CA GLY A 114 29.56 6.68 23.21
C GLY A 114 29.69 5.16 23.35
N LEU A 115 29.69 4.44 22.21
CA LEU A 115 30.39 3.15 22.12
C LEU A 115 31.09 2.94 20.77
N LYS A 116 32.42 2.74 20.88
CA LYS A 116 33.39 2.56 19.81
C LYS A 116 33.19 1.22 19.08
N SER A 117 33.22 1.28 17.74
CA SER A 117 33.30 0.13 16.83
C SER A 117 34.32 -0.91 17.27
N ARG A 118 33.86 -2.15 17.49
CA ARG A 118 34.69 -3.35 17.47
C ARG A 118 34.47 -4.10 16.15
N ASN A 119 35.59 -4.44 15.52
CA ASN A 119 35.69 -5.23 14.29
C ASN A 119 34.93 -6.56 14.39
N PHE A 120 33.98 -6.78 13.49
CA PHE A 120 33.37 -8.09 13.27
C PHE A 120 34.29 -8.94 12.39
N GLN A 121 34.96 -9.91 13.00
CA GLN A 121 35.53 -11.05 12.28
C GLN A 121 34.45 -12.12 12.07
N ALA A 122 34.50 -12.75 10.91
CA ALA A 122 33.52 -13.72 10.41
C ALA A 122 33.36 -14.94 11.35
N PHE A 123 32.12 -15.22 11.72
CA PHE A 123 31.71 -16.42 12.46
C PHE A 123 31.42 -17.57 11.48
N ASP A 124 32.47 -18.20 10.96
CA ASP A 124 32.38 -19.57 10.42
C ASP A 124 32.64 -20.56 11.55
N ARG A 125 31.61 -20.89 12.34
CA ARG A 125 31.48 -22.10 13.21
C ARG A 125 30.26 -21.95 14.13
N ILE A 126 29.08 -22.36 13.66
CA ILE A 126 28.00 -22.78 14.57
C ILE A 126 27.47 -24.12 14.05
N LYS A 127 27.95 -25.21 14.65
CA LYS A 127 27.45 -26.59 14.46
C LYS A 127 26.56 -27.06 15.61
N ASP A 128 26.21 -26.18 16.54
CA ASP A 128 25.27 -26.51 17.60
C ASP A 128 23.83 -26.24 17.12
N PRO A 129 22.88 -27.14 17.41
CA PRO A 129 21.47 -26.90 17.13
C PRO A 129 21.04 -25.63 17.86
N MET A 130 20.61 -24.64 17.09
CA MET A 130 20.17 -23.34 17.60
C MET A 130 18.94 -23.54 18.48
N ILE A 131 19.13 -23.52 19.80
CA ILE A 131 18.04 -23.66 20.77
C ILE A 131 17.18 -22.39 20.66
N CYS A 132 15.90 -22.57 20.34
CA CYS A 132 14.93 -21.50 20.20
C CYS A 132 13.91 -21.59 21.32
N CYS A 133 13.52 -20.47 21.94
CA CYS A 133 12.47 -20.48 22.95
C CYS A 133 11.14 -21.07 22.40
N ILE A 134 10.47 -21.94 23.15
CA ILE A 134 9.18 -22.51 22.75
C ILE A 134 8.06 -21.45 22.72
N TYR A 135 8.18 -20.39 23.51
CA TYR A 135 7.17 -19.34 23.69
C TYR A 135 7.43 -18.02 22.99
N CYS A 136 8.63 -17.66 22.56
CA CYS A 136 8.93 -16.47 21.74
C CYS A 136 9.65 -16.86 20.45
N HIS A 137 10.18 -18.09 20.37
CA HIS A 137 11.04 -18.58 19.28
C HIS A 137 12.19 -17.61 18.99
N ASP A 138 12.50 -16.77 19.96
CA ASP A 138 13.71 -15.99 19.98
C ASP A 138 14.90 -16.92 20.18
N VAL A 139 16.05 -16.39 19.81
CA VAL A 139 17.33 -17.07 19.73
C VAL A 139 18.33 -16.18 20.44
N GLY A 140 19.03 -16.72 21.43
CA GLY A 140 19.87 -15.89 22.25
C GLY A 140 20.52 -16.64 23.40
N PRO A 141 21.46 -15.97 24.09
CA PRO A 141 22.20 -16.58 25.19
C PRO A 141 21.32 -16.90 26.42
N TYR A 142 20.14 -16.28 26.53
CA TYR A 142 19.25 -16.42 27.68
C TYR A 142 18.06 -17.33 27.39
N ILE A 143 18.32 -18.49 26.80
CA ILE A 143 17.29 -19.51 26.57
C ILE A 143 17.54 -20.66 27.53
N TRP A 144 16.69 -20.74 28.55
CA TRP A 144 16.79 -21.74 29.60
C TRP A 144 15.88 -22.93 29.31
N THR A 145 16.40 -24.13 29.55
CA THR A 145 15.64 -25.37 29.36
C THR A 145 14.89 -25.71 30.65
N CYS A 146 13.60 -26.04 30.54
CA CYS A 146 12.79 -26.50 31.66
C CYS A 146 13.38 -27.78 32.29
N GLN A 147 13.66 -27.72 33.58
CA GLN A 147 14.26 -28.79 34.38
C GLN A 147 13.24 -29.77 34.96
N ALA A 148 11.94 -29.59 34.70
CA ALA A 148 10.94 -30.59 35.06
C ALA A 148 11.18 -31.89 34.27
N GLU A 149 11.12 -33.01 34.98
CA GLU A 149 11.32 -34.34 34.41
C GLU A 149 10.48 -34.55 33.13
N GLY A 150 11.15 -34.88 32.03
CA GLY A 150 10.52 -35.14 30.72
C GLY A 150 10.06 -33.91 29.93
N CYS A 151 10.25 -32.68 30.44
CA CYS A 151 9.79 -31.48 29.73
C CYS A 151 10.78 -30.97 28.68
N GLY A 152 11.98 -30.54 29.10
CA GLY A 152 13.02 -30.06 28.18
C GLY A 152 12.65 -28.84 27.33
N ASN A 153 11.55 -28.14 27.64
CA ASN A 153 11.11 -26.99 26.85
C ASN A 153 12.06 -25.79 27.03
N PRO A 154 12.66 -25.27 25.97
CA PRO A 154 13.49 -24.06 26.03
C PRO A 154 12.64 -22.78 26.17
N VAL A 155 13.06 -21.80 26.97
CA VAL A 155 12.31 -20.56 27.23
C VAL A 155 13.27 -19.36 27.27
N CYS A 156 12.97 -18.27 26.55
CA CYS A 156 13.72 -17.02 26.61
C CYS A 156 13.43 -16.32 27.94
N VAL A 157 14.48 -15.96 28.68
CA VAL A 157 14.44 -15.43 30.03
C VAL A 157 15.07 -14.04 30.10
N GLY A 158 14.36 -13.05 30.64
CA GLY A 158 14.90 -11.73 30.92
C GLY A 158 15.54 -11.69 32.30
N LEU A 159 16.84 -11.36 32.37
CA LEU A 159 17.63 -11.36 33.60
C LEU A 159 17.67 -9.98 34.28
N SER A 160 17.43 -8.91 33.53
CA SER A 160 17.42 -7.53 34.01
C SER A 160 16.14 -6.79 33.58
N GLU A 161 15.89 -5.61 34.14
CA GLU A 161 14.73 -4.77 33.79
C GLU A 161 14.71 -4.33 32.32
N CYS A 162 15.89 -4.27 31.68
CA CYS A 162 16.03 -3.93 30.27
C CYS A 162 16.02 -5.15 29.33
N ASP A 163 16.05 -6.37 29.88
CA ASP A 163 15.99 -7.58 29.06
C ASP A 163 14.54 -7.93 28.70
N HIS A 164 14.37 -8.46 27.49
CA HIS A 164 13.07 -8.92 27.01
C HIS A 164 13.05 -10.45 26.93
N GLY A 165 12.40 -11.09 27.91
CA GLY A 165 12.16 -12.53 27.93
C GLY A 165 10.67 -12.88 27.93
N CYS A 166 10.35 -14.14 27.59
CA CYS A 166 9.00 -14.67 27.82
C CYS A 166 8.68 -14.79 29.30
N VAL A 167 9.71 -14.96 30.11
CA VAL A 167 9.65 -14.96 31.55
C VAL A 167 10.73 -14.00 32.04
N ASN A 168 10.39 -13.18 33.02
CA ASN A 168 11.32 -12.27 33.65
C ASN A 168 11.55 -12.74 35.08
N ILE A 169 12.82 -13.01 35.37
CA ILE A 169 13.27 -13.59 36.63
C ILE A 169 14.00 -12.55 37.51
N PHE A 170 14.04 -11.29 37.08
CA PHE A 170 14.68 -10.24 37.86
C PHE A 170 14.06 -10.17 39.26
N SER A 171 14.91 -9.87 40.24
CA SER A 171 14.59 -9.91 41.66
C SER A 171 13.33 -9.11 41.98
N ASP A 172 12.50 -9.66 42.86
CA ASP A 172 11.38 -8.94 43.45
C ASP A 172 11.90 -7.61 44.05
N PRO A 173 11.37 -6.45 43.62
CA PRO A 173 11.88 -5.15 44.05
C PRO A 173 11.78 -4.92 45.56
N GLU A 174 10.90 -5.65 46.27
CA GLU A 174 10.76 -5.54 47.72
C GLU A 174 11.72 -6.44 48.50
N THR A 175 12.09 -7.60 47.95
CA THR A 175 12.90 -8.60 48.69
C THR A 175 14.32 -8.77 48.17
N GLY A 176 14.63 -8.30 46.96
CA GLY A 176 15.96 -8.37 46.35
C GLY A 176 16.46 -9.78 46.02
N ASN A 177 15.67 -10.82 46.31
CA ASN A 177 16.06 -12.21 46.10
C ASN A 177 15.64 -12.70 44.70
N MET A 178 16.60 -13.25 43.95
CA MET A 178 16.29 -14.04 42.75
C MET A 178 15.82 -15.44 43.18
N SER A 179 14.56 -15.75 42.92
CA SER A 179 13.94 -17.02 43.33
C SER A 179 14.29 -18.20 42.41
N VAL A 180 14.82 -17.94 41.20
CA VAL A 180 15.03 -18.97 40.17
C VAL A 180 16.35 -18.80 39.43
N THR A 181 17.12 -19.89 39.36
CA THR A 181 18.31 -20.05 38.52
C THR A 181 18.01 -20.93 37.30
N GLU A 182 18.90 -20.95 36.31
CA GLU A 182 18.79 -21.83 35.13
C GLU A 182 18.61 -23.31 35.52
N LYS A 183 19.35 -23.77 36.55
CA LYS A 183 19.31 -25.15 37.04
C LYS A 183 18.04 -25.51 37.79
N THR A 184 17.29 -24.51 38.24
CA THR A 184 16.03 -24.68 38.97
C THR A 184 14.83 -24.24 38.13
N PHE A 185 15.06 -23.82 36.88
CA PHE A 185 14.02 -23.26 36.04
C PHE A 185 13.00 -24.31 35.64
N MET A 186 11.74 -24.06 35.96
CA MET A 186 10.62 -24.85 35.47
C MET A 186 9.73 -23.94 34.65
N CYS A 187 9.34 -24.35 33.45
CA CYS A 187 8.55 -23.50 32.55
C CYS A 187 7.11 -23.27 33.08
N PRO A 188 6.41 -22.22 32.60
CA PRO A 188 5.03 -21.91 33.02
C PRO A 188 4.07 -23.08 32.88
N ARG A 189 4.23 -23.90 31.83
CA ARG A 189 3.41 -25.09 31.61
C ARG A 189 3.57 -26.11 32.75
N CYS A 190 4.80 -26.43 33.15
CA CYS A 190 5.05 -27.39 34.20
C CYS A 190 4.68 -26.89 35.60
N HIS A 191 4.79 -25.58 35.89
CA HIS A 191 4.23 -25.00 37.12
C HIS A 191 2.71 -25.22 37.18
N ARG A 192 2.00 -24.96 36.08
CA ARG A 192 0.55 -25.16 35.99
C ARG A 192 0.16 -26.63 36.13
N ASP A 193 0.83 -27.51 35.40
CA ASP A 193 0.55 -28.97 35.42
C ASP A 193 0.76 -29.57 36.82
N LYS A 194 1.69 -29.03 37.60
CA LYS A 194 1.96 -29.45 39.00
C LYS A 194 1.17 -28.68 40.06
N GLY A 195 0.37 -27.68 39.67
CA GLY A 195 -0.35 -26.83 40.62
C GLY A 195 0.55 -25.98 41.53
N LEU A 196 1.75 -25.63 41.06
CA LEU A 196 2.73 -24.85 41.81
C LEU A 196 2.63 -23.36 41.48
N ALA A 197 2.80 -22.49 42.48
CA ALA A 197 2.90 -21.06 42.26
C ALA A 197 4.11 -20.74 41.35
N MET A 198 3.93 -19.81 40.40
CA MET A 198 5.03 -19.33 39.57
C MET A 198 5.86 -18.34 40.38
N THR A 199 7.17 -18.54 40.41
CA THR A 199 8.13 -17.74 41.18
C THR A 199 8.74 -16.58 40.39
N TYR A 200 8.29 -16.38 39.15
CA TYR A 200 8.76 -15.35 38.22
C TYR A 200 7.59 -14.76 37.44
N ASN A 201 7.80 -13.58 36.84
CA ASN A 201 6.78 -12.89 36.07
C ASN A 201 6.75 -13.40 34.63
N VAL A 202 5.59 -13.87 34.17
CA VAL A 202 5.44 -14.27 32.75
C VAL A 202 5.02 -13.06 31.94
N GLN A 203 5.97 -12.42 31.26
CA GLN A 203 5.70 -11.29 30.36
C GLN A 203 5.27 -11.73 28.95
N GLY A 204 5.73 -12.91 28.53
CA GLY A 204 5.61 -13.41 27.16
C GLY A 204 4.26 -13.97 26.74
N TYR A 205 3.17 -13.75 27.48
CA TYR A 205 1.83 -14.04 26.96
C TYR A 205 1.22 -12.84 26.23
N SER A 206 1.52 -11.60 26.65
CA SER A 206 0.98 -10.37 26.07
C SER A 206 1.78 -9.91 24.85
N VAL A 207 3.12 -9.90 24.90
CA VAL A 207 4.00 -9.59 23.74
C VAL A 207 3.87 -10.65 22.62
N ARG A 208 3.22 -11.78 22.92
CA ARG A 208 3.03 -12.91 22.03
C ARG A 208 1.56 -13.22 21.73
N GLN A 209 0.59 -12.46 22.25
CA GLN A 209 -0.76 -12.47 21.68
C GLN A 209 -0.67 -12.10 20.19
N ASP A 210 0.18 -11.14 19.83
CA ASP A 210 0.38 -10.72 18.43
C ASP A 210 0.97 -11.83 17.54
N PHE A 211 1.78 -12.74 18.09
CA PHE A 211 2.27 -13.93 17.38
C PHE A 211 1.26 -15.08 17.38
N LEU A 212 0.35 -15.15 18.34
CA LEU A 212 -0.72 -16.14 18.41
C LEU A 212 -1.85 -15.83 17.42
N TYR A 213 -2.09 -14.55 17.10
CA TYR A 213 -3.04 -14.11 16.08
C TYR A 213 -2.47 -14.11 14.66
N ARG A 214 -1.43 -14.92 14.39
CA ARG A 214 -0.90 -15.04 13.03
C ARG A 214 -1.87 -15.79 12.12
N ASN A 215 -2.08 -15.23 10.93
CA ASN A 215 -2.83 -15.87 9.85
C ASN A 215 -2.15 -17.20 9.46
N ARG A 216 -2.94 -18.28 9.50
CA ARG A 216 -2.48 -19.64 9.22
C ARG A 216 -2.65 -20.08 7.78
N PHE A 217 -3.18 -19.23 6.91
CA PHE A 217 -3.28 -19.54 5.49
C PHE A 217 -1.92 -19.34 4.79
N PRO A 218 -1.52 -20.22 3.86
CA PRO A 218 -0.41 -19.97 2.94
C PRO A 218 -0.65 -18.69 2.14
N LEU A 219 0.40 -18.00 1.72
CA LEU A 219 0.33 -16.76 0.94
C LEU A 219 1.02 -16.92 -0.42
N LEU A 220 0.27 -16.72 -1.50
CA LEU A 220 0.83 -16.43 -2.81
C LEU A 220 0.97 -14.90 -2.96
N ALA A 221 2.20 -14.40 -3.05
CA ALA A 221 2.50 -12.99 -3.29
C ALA A 221 3.08 -12.78 -4.69
N ILE A 222 2.37 -12.02 -5.52
CA ILE A 222 2.74 -11.73 -6.91
C ILE A 222 3.16 -10.26 -7.00
N PHE A 223 4.41 -9.98 -7.34
CA PHE A 223 4.95 -8.64 -7.52
C PHE A 223 5.10 -8.33 -9.01
N LEU A 224 4.36 -7.33 -9.48
CA LEU A 224 4.45 -6.80 -10.84
C LEU A 224 5.11 -5.41 -10.76
N SER A 225 6.36 -5.29 -11.19
CA SER A 225 7.12 -4.03 -11.05
C SER A 225 7.57 -3.51 -12.40
N TRP A 226 7.35 -2.24 -12.70
CA TRP A 226 7.87 -1.64 -13.93
C TRP A 226 9.38 -1.45 -13.83
N SER A 227 10.12 -2.01 -14.79
CA SER A 227 11.59 -2.03 -14.78
C SER A 227 12.22 -0.76 -15.39
N GLY A 228 11.45 0.31 -15.56
CA GLY A 228 11.88 1.54 -16.24
C GLY A 228 12.88 2.38 -15.43
N PHE A 229 12.89 2.24 -14.10
CA PHE A 229 13.75 2.99 -13.20
C PHE A 229 14.23 2.11 -12.05
N GLU A 230 15.56 1.99 -11.90
CA GLU A 230 16.30 1.41 -10.76
C GLU A 230 15.71 0.12 -10.11
N SER A 231 16.25 -0.25 -8.94
CA SER A 231 15.80 -1.42 -8.17
C SER A 231 14.37 -1.19 -7.65
N PRO A 232 13.46 -2.18 -7.69
CA PRO A 232 12.07 -2.01 -7.25
C PRO A 232 11.98 -1.96 -5.71
N PHE A 233 12.35 -0.83 -5.12
CA PHE A 233 12.45 -0.63 -3.66
C PHE A 233 11.22 -1.14 -2.91
N ALA A 234 10.02 -0.70 -3.32
CA ALA A 234 8.76 -1.11 -2.67
C ALA A 234 8.58 -2.64 -2.64
N SER A 235 8.68 -3.26 -3.81
CA SER A 235 8.53 -4.72 -3.96
C SER A 235 9.60 -5.47 -3.18
N ASN A 236 10.84 -4.97 -3.15
CA ASN A 236 11.93 -5.59 -2.41
C ASN A 236 11.72 -5.53 -0.89
N LEU A 237 11.33 -4.38 -0.34
CA LEU A 237 11.13 -4.24 1.10
C LEU A 237 10.00 -5.16 1.58
N ILE A 238 8.87 -5.17 0.86
CA ILE A 238 7.72 -6.01 1.21
C ILE A 238 8.07 -7.49 1.04
N ARG A 239 8.77 -7.87 -0.04
CA ARG A 239 9.23 -9.25 -0.26
C ARG A 239 10.10 -9.74 0.89
N LEU A 240 11.13 -8.97 1.25
CA LEU A 240 12.06 -9.34 2.34
C LEU A 240 11.33 -9.45 3.68
N THR A 241 10.39 -8.55 3.95
CA THR A 241 9.55 -8.59 5.15
C THR A 241 8.68 -9.85 5.21
N LEU A 242 8.02 -10.21 4.11
CA LEU A 242 7.24 -11.44 4.03
C LEU A 242 8.13 -12.68 4.19
N GLU A 243 9.27 -12.74 3.51
CA GLU A 243 10.25 -13.82 3.67
C GLU A 243 10.70 -13.96 5.13
N GLU A 244 10.92 -12.85 5.82
CA GLU A 244 11.31 -12.80 7.22
C GLU A 244 10.21 -13.34 8.14
N HIS A 245 8.95 -12.95 7.89
CA HIS A 245 7.80 -13.42 8.65
C HIS A 245 7.49 -14.91 8.47
N TYR A 246 7.77 -15.45 7.27
CA TYR A 246 7.55 -16.86 6.91
C TYR A 246 8.84 -17.70 6.97
N ARG A 247 9.95 -17.16 7.47
CA ARG A 247 11.26 -17.84 7.53
C ARG A 247 11.21 -19.23 8.17
N ARG A 248 10.35 -19.40 9.19
CA ARG A 248 10.17 -20.67 9.91
C ARG A 248 9.41 -21.73 9.12
N ASP A 249 8.49 -21.30 8.26
CA ASP A 249 7.69 -22.19 7.42
C ASP A 249 7.61 -21.62 6.00
N LYS A 250 8.73 -21.77 5.29
CA LYS A 250 8.89 -21.30 3.90
C LYS A 250 7.89 -21.96 2.96
N SER A 251 7.38 -23.15 3.31
CA SER A 251 6.40 -23.87 2.48
C SER A 251 5.07 -23.13 2.34
N ARG A 252 4.78 -22.21 3.28
CA ARG A 252 3.55 -21.41 3.31
C ARG A 252 3.67 -20.05 2.64
N LEU A 253 4.81 -19.73 2.03
CA LEU A 253 4.99 -18.50 1.27
C LEU A 253 5.52 -18.83 -0.11
N HIS A 254 4.77 -18.47 -1.14
CA HIS A 254 5.25 -18.48 -2.51
C HIS A 254 5.28 -17.06 -3.06
N ILE A 255 6.47 -16.63 -3.48
CA ILE A 255 6.66 -15.30 -4.07
C ILE A 255 6.96 -15.47 -5.56
N MET A 256 6.20 -14.76 -6.39
CA MET A 256 6.45 -14.62 -7.81
C MET A 256 6.72 -13.14 -8.12
N THR A 257 7.82 -12.84 -8.81
CA THR A 257 8.15 -11.47 -9.21
C THR A 257 8.27 -11.38 -10.72
N ARG A 258 7.72 -10.31 -11.29
CA ARG A 258 7.71 -10.09 -12.73
C ARG A 258 7.87 -8.63 -13.09
N ALA A 259 8.74 -8.38 -14.06
CA ALA A 259 8.91 -7.05 -14.64
C ALA A 259 7.77 -6.71 -15.62
N LEU A 260 7.13 -5.54 -15.46
CA LEU A 260 6.28 -4.95 -16.47
C LEU A 260 7.17 -4.36 -17.57
N ARG A 261 7.09 -4.94 -18.78
CA ARG A 261 7.83 -4.46 -19.96
C ARG A 261 7.14 -4.95 -21.22
N ALA A 262 7.29 -4.20 -22.32
CA ALA A 262 6.76 -4.60 -23.61
C ALA A 262 7.24 -6.01 -23.99
N GLY A 263 6.34 -6.83 -24.52
CA GLY A 263 6.62 -8.22 -24.90
C GLY A 263 6.71 -9.22 -23.75
N ASN A 264 6.71 -8.78 -22.49
CA ASN A 264 6.64 -9.69 -21.33
C ASN A 264 5.19 -9.96 -20.90
N ASN A 265 4.29 -10.22 -21.85
CA ASN A 265 2.88 -10.52 -21.61
C ASN A 265 2.65 -12.03 -21.77
N CYS A 266 3.12 -12.82 -20.82
CA CYS A 266 3.17 -14.29 -20.86
C CYS A 266 2.47 -14.84 -19.61
N PRO A 267 1.13 -14.87 -19.57
CA PRO A 267 0.38 -15.32 -18.39
C PRO A 267 0.67 -16.78 -18.02
N GLN A 268 1.11 -17.61 -18.97
CA GLN A 268 1.49 -19.01 -18.76
C GLN A 268 2.66 -19.17 -17.78
N ALA A 269 3.52 -18.16 -17.66
CA ALA A 269 4.60 -18.15 -16.67
C ALA A 269 4.10 -18.14 -15.22
N MET A 270 2.82 -17.81 -15.00
CA MET A 270 2.20 -17.81 -13.67
C MET A 270 1.64 -19.18 -13.27
N THR A 271 1.44 -20.09 -14.22
CA THR A 271 0.83 -21.41 -13.98
C THR A 271 1.46 -22.14 -12.80
N PRO A 272 2.80 -22.25 -12.65
CA PRO A 272 3.40 -22.94 -11.51
C PRO A 272 3.03 -22.34 -10.14
N SER A 273 2.83 -21.02 -10.07
CA SER A 273 2.45 -20.35 -8.82
C SER A 273 1.00 -20.62 -8.44
N PHE A 274 0.12 -20.76 -9.43
CA PHE A 274 -1.28 -21.14 -9.21
C PHE A 274 -1.44 -22.65 -9.00
N ASP A 275 -0.54 -23.47 -9.55
CA ASP A 275 -0.44 -24.90 -9.23
C ASP A 275 -0.03 -25.09 -7.77
N TRP A 276 0.93 -24.31 -7.26
CA TRP A 276 1.27 -24.28 -5.83
C TRP A 276 0.06 -23.97 -4.95
N MET A 277 -0.76 -22.96 -5.29
CA MET A 277 -2.00 -22.73 -4.52
C MET A 277 -2.99 -23.90 -4.59
N ARG A 278 -3.00 -24.65 -5.71
CA ARG A 278 -3.85 -25.83 -5.87
C ARG A 278 -3.41 -26.97 -4.95
N GLU A 279 -2.12 -27.10 -4.63
CA GLU A 279 -1.61 -28.07 -3.65
C GLU A 279 -2.22 -27.85 -2.25
N PHE A 280 -2.57 -26.60 -1.92
CA PHE A 280 -3.30 -26.23 -0.71
C PHE A 280 -4.82 -26.17 -0.91
N ASN A 281 -5.35 -26.77 -1.98
CA ASN A 281 -6.78 -26.71 -2.34
C ASN A 281 -7.34 -25.27 -2.41
N TYR A 282 -6.48 -24.29 -2.73
CA TYR A 282 -6.79 -22.86 -2.69
C TYR A 282 -7.19 -22.32 -1.30
N GLU A 283 -6.93 -23.05 -0.20
CA GLU A 283 -7.07 -22.53 1.17
C GLU A 283 -5.88 -21.61 1.50
N GLY A 284 -5.78 -20.51 0.78
CA GLY A 284 -4.64 -19.59 0.82
C GLY A 284 -5.02 -18.15 0.57
N ASN A 285 -4.16 -17.25 1.03
CA ASN A 285 -4.19 -15.84 0.74
C ASN A 285 -3.53 -15.55 -0.62
N LEU A 286 -4.00 -14.50 -1.29
CA LEU A 286 -3.46 -13.98 -2.53
C LEU A 286 -3.17 -12.48 -2.38
N LEU A 287 -1.92 -12.09 -2.61
CA LEU A 287 -1.49 -10.69 -2.72
C LEU A 287 -1.01 -10.44 -4.14
N ILE A 288 -1.60 -9.44 -4.81
CA ILE A 288 -1.07 -8.88 -6.05
C ILE A 288 -0.56 -7.48 -5.73
N PHE A 289 0.75 -7.29 -5.86
CA PHE A 289 1.42 -6.03 -5.62
C PHE A 289 1.91 -5.45 -6.94
N VAL A 290 1.38 -4.30 -7.35
CA VAL A 290 1.74 -3.62 -8.59
C VAL A 290 2.52 -2.36 -8.25
N ASN A 291 3.80 -2.34 -8.62
CA ASN A 291 4.65 -1.16 -8.52
C ASN A 291 4.90 -0.56 -9.91
N THR A 292 4.13 0.46 -10.29
CA THR A 292 4.30 1.19 -11.54
C THR A 292 3.72 2.59 -11.41
N HIS A 293 3.92 3.45 -12.41
CA HIS A 293 3.23 4.74 -12.51
C HIS A 293 1.89 4.62 -13.23
N SER A 294 1.09 5.68 -13.11
CA SER A 294 -0.16 5.82 -13.84
C SER A 294 -0.10 6.99 -14.81
N ASP A 295 -0.73 6.84 -15.96
CA ASP A 295 -1.10 7.97 -16.80
C ASP A 295 -2.06 8.88 -16.04
N THR A 296 -1.69 10.14 -15.88
CA THR A 296 -2.43 11.12 -15.07
C THR A 296 -3.79 11.49 -15.66
N LYS A 297 -4.00 11.30 -16.97
CA LYS A 297 -5.25 11.63 -17.65
C LYS A 297 -6.27 10.50 -17.57
N THR A 298 -5.82 9.27 -17.66
CA THR A 298 -6.68 8.08 -17.76
C THR A 298 -6.70 7.24 -16.48
N GLY A 299 -5.67 7.35 -15.64
CA GLY A 299 -5.48 6.49 -14.48
C GLY A 299 -5.02 5.08 -14.84
N ASN A 300 -4.71 4.83 -16.12
CA ASN A 300 -4.17 3.56 -16.62
C ASN A 300 -2.74 3.36 -16.15
N LEU A 301 -2.34 2.09 -16.00
CA LEU A 301 -1.04 1.70 -15.46
C LEU A 301 0.00 1.59 -16.55
N VAL A 302 1.15 2.21 -16.33
CA VAL A 302 2.29 2.18 -17.26
C VAL A 302 2.90 0.78 -17.26
N VAL A 303 3.08 0.21 -18.45
CA VAL A 303 3.69 -1.13 -18.62
C VAL A 303 4.96 -1.10 -19.47
N SER A 304 5.15 -0.05 -20.24
CA SER A 304 6.35 0.17 -21.06
C SER A 304 6.46 1.63 -21.49
N GLY A 305 7.53 1.97 -22.20
CA GLY A 305 7.79 3.31 -22.71
C GLY A 305 8.70 4.11 -21.80
N ASN A 306 8.66 5.43 -21.93
CA ASN A 306 9.40 6.38 -21.11
C ASN A 306 8.45 7.47 -20.62
N GLU A 307 8.96 8.42 -19.84
CA GLU A 307 8.16 9.53 -19.28
C GLU A 307 7.39 10.33 -20.35
N ARG A 308 7.93 10.47 -21.56
CA ARG A 308 7.31 11.25 -22.64
C ARG A 308 6.27 10.48 -23.43
N ASN A 309 6.49 9.18 -23.62
CA ASN A 309 5.64 8.29 -24.38
C ASN A 309 5.38 7.01 -23.58
N PRO A 310 4.66 7.10 -22.45
CA PRO A 310 4.30 5.91 -21.69
C PRO A 310 3.28 5.09 -22.46
N THR A 311 3.44 3.77 -22.46
CA THR A 311 2.37 2.85 -22.83
C THR A 311 1.65 2.46 -21.56
N SER A 312 0.40 2.92 -21.42
CA SER A 312 -0.45 2.61 -20.29
C SER A 312 -1.61 1.71 -20.72
N ILE A 313 -2.05 0.82 -19.83
CA ILE A 313 -3.21 -0.04 -20.03
C ILE A 313 -4.08 -0.04 -18.77
N PRO A 314 -5.40 -0.26 -18.89
CA PRO A 314 -6.26 -0.36 -17.72
C PRO A 314 -5.90 -1.59 -16.87
N ILE A 315 -6.20 -1.53 -15.57
CA ILE A 315 -5.82 -2.56 -14.60
C ILE A 315 -6.32 -3.96 -14.98
N TYR A 316 -7.55 -4.10 -15.51
CA TYR A 316 -8.08 -5.41 -15.91
C TYR A 316 -7.25 -6.05 -17.03
N GLU A 317 -6.77 -5.24 -17.98
CA GLU A 317 -5.94 -5.72 -19.08
C GLU A 317 -4.53 -6.09 -18.59
N LEU A 318 -4.00 -5.34 -17.62
CA LEU A 318 -2.73 -5.68 -16.96
C LEU A 318 -2.82 -7.04 -16.26
N LEU A 319 -3.86 -7.26 -15.45
CA LEU A 319 -4.06 -8.55 -14.76
C LEU A 319 -4.25 -9.69 -15.77
N SER A 320 -5.06 -9.49 -16.81
CA SER A 320 -5.25 -10.49 -17.88
C SER A 320 -3.94 -10.86 -18.57
N LYS A 321 -3.13 -9.87 -18.97
CA LYS A 321 -1.87 -10.08 -19.71
C LYS A 321 -0.73 -10.66 -18.87
N TYR A 322 -0.65 -10.31 -17.59
CA TYR A 322 0.49 -10.68 -16.74
C TYR A 322 0.20 -11.82 -15.78
N ILE A 323 -1.05 -12.01 -15.37
CA ILE A 323 -1.49 -13.07 -14.45
C ILE A 323 -2.24 -14.17 -15.18
N GLY A 324 -3.07 -13.78 -16.15
CA GLY A 324 -3.95 -14.69 -16.90
C GLY A 324 -5.33 -14.75 -16.27
N ASP A 325 -6.36 -14.43 -17.06
CA ASP A 325 -7.75 -14.39 -16.59
C ASP A 325 -8.20 -15.74 -16.02
N HIS A 326 -7.83 -16.84 -16.66
CA HIS A 326 -8.16 -18.18 -16.18
C HIS A 326 -7.57 -18.45 -14.80
N ASN A 327 -6.28 -18.16 -14.61
CA ASN A 327 -5.57 -18.40 -13.35
C ASN A 327 -6.17 -17.57 -12.21
N LEU A 328 -6.34 -16.27 -12.44
CA LEU A 328 -6.89 -15.36 -11.44
C LEU A 328 -8.35 -15.72 -11.10
N ARG A 329 -9.20 -15.97 -12.10
CA ARG A 329 -10.60 -16.36 -11.87
C ARG A 329 -10.71 -17.69 -11.12
N ALA A 330 -9.94 -18.70 -11.52
CA ALA A 330 -9.98 -20.01 -10.86
C ALA A 330 -9.64 -19.91 -9.36
N ALA A 331 -8.53 -19.22 -9.03
CA ALA A 331 -8.13 -19.02 -7.64
C ALA A 331 -9.14 -18.18 -6.85
N THR A 332 -9.57 -17.05 -7.40
CA THR A 332 -10.48 -16.13 -6.71
C THR A 332 -11.86 -16.75 -6.46
N HIS A 333 -12.38 -17.53 -7.40
CA HIS A 333 -13.62 -18.30 -7.22
C HIS A 333 -13.47 -19.41 -6.17
N ALA A 334 -12.37 -20.16 -6.20
CA ALA A 334 -12.11 -21.21 -5.22
C ALA A 334 -12.01 -20.65 -3.79
N ILE A 335 -11.24 -19.56 -3.62
CA ILE A 335 -11.11 -18.85 -2.33
C ILE A 335 -12.46 -18.28 -1.87
N SER A 336 -13.25 -17.67 -2.76
CA SER A 336 -14.61 -17.19 -2.42
C SER A 336 -15.51 -18.33 -1.93
N ALA A 337 -15.47 -19.49 -2.60
CA ALA A 337 -16.23 -20.66 -2.20
C ALA A 337 -15.79 -21.19 -0.82
N ILE A 338 -14.50 -21.14 -0.50
CA ILE A 338 -13.96 -21.48 0.83
C ILE A 338 -14.46 -20.48 1.88
N ASN A 339 -14.39 -19.18 1.61
CA ASN A 339 -14.83 -18.12 2.53
C ASN A 339 -16.34 -18.15 2.84
N LYS A 340 -17.15 -18.79 1.99
CA LYS A 340 -18.58 -19.02 2.25
C LYS A 340 -18.83 -20.15 3.24
N LYS A 341 -17.88 -21.06 3.47
CA LYS A 341 -18.01 -22.15 4.43
C LYS A 341 -17.81 -21.61 5.86
N ALA A 342 -18.68 -22.04 6.78
CA ALA A 342 -18.54 -21.69 8.19
C ALA A 342 -17.28 -22.33 8.78
N GLY A 343 -16.55 -21.59 9.62
CA GLY A 343 -15.37 -22.09 10.33
C GLY A 343 -14.08 -22.15 9.51
N VAL A 344 -14.13 -21.85 8.21
CA VAL A 344 -12.93 -21.68 7.36
C VAL A 344 -12.81 -20.21 6.95
N GLY A 345 -11.60 -19.69 7.04
CA GLY A 345 -11.27 -18.32 6.61
C GLY A 345 -11.37 -17.23 7.70
N PRO A 346 -11.12 -15.97 7.31
CA PRO A 346 -11.05 -15.52 5.92
C PRO A 346 -9.68 -15.72 5.27
N CYS A 347 -9.67 -16.39 4.11
CA CYS A 347 -8.59 -16.30 3.14
C CYS A 347 -8.74 -14.97 2.39
N ILE A 348 -7.67 -14.19 2.26
CA ILE A 348 -7.72 -12.81 1.77
C ILE A 348 -7.14 -12.70 0.36
N ARG A 349 -7.87 -12.04 -0.54
CA ARG A 349 -7.44 -11.69 -1.90
C ARG A 349 -7.30 -10.18 -2.02
N GLY A 350 -6.10 -9.68 -2.22
CA GLY A 350 -5.80 -8.25 -2.23
C GLY A 350 -5.04 -7.81 -3.46
N LEU A 351 -5.32 -6.58 -3.89
CA LEU A 351 -4.53 -5.85 -4.87
C LEU A 351 -4.00 -4.56 -4.23
N VAL A 352 -2.70 -4.32 -4.36
CA VAL A 352 -2.04 -3.11 -3.89
C VAL A 352 -1.33 -2.44 -5.07
N ILE A 353 -1.53 -1.13 -5.26
CA ILE A 353 -0.90 -0.33 -6.30
C ILE A 353 -0.10 0.80 -5.64
N CYS A 354 1.23 0.74 -5.71
CA CYS A 354 2.13 1.56 -4.86
C CYS A 354 2.39 2.98 -5.36
N ALA A 355 2.62 3.20 -6.67
CA ALA A 355 3.15 4.47 -7.19
C ALA A 355 2.17 5.29 -8.06
N CYS A 356 0.86 4.98 -7.99
CA CYS A 356 -0.17 5.55 -8.87
C CYS A 356 -1.25 6.35 -8.14
N GLY A 357 -0.99 7.63 -7.81
CA GLY A 357 -2.02 8.51 -7.26
C GLY A 357 -3.23 8.71 -8.18
N SER A 358 -3.00 8.85 -9.49
CA SER A 358 -4.08 9.14 -10.45
C SER A 358 -5.03 7.96 -10.67
N THR A 359 -4.59 6.73 -10.43
CA THR A 359 -5.44 5.52 -10.57
C THR A 359 -6.57 5.51 -9.54
N GLY A 360 -6.33 5.93 -8.30
CA GLY A 360 -7.40 6.07 -7.30
C GLY A 360 -8.18 7.39 -7.42
N ARG A 361 -7.56 8.43 -7.99
CA ARG A 361 -8.11 9.79 -8.09
C ARG A 361 -9.19 9.97 -9.14
N LEU A 362 -9.07 9.29 -10.29
CA LEU A 362 -10.01 9.48 -11.39
C LEU A 362 -11.22 8.59 -11.21
N ASP A 363 -12.42 9.15 -11.30
CA ASP A 363 -13.69 8.43 -11.06
C ASP A 363 -13.78 7.14 -11.88
N ASP A 364 -13.49 7.20 -13.18
CA ASP A 364 -13.58 6.04 -14.07
C ASP A 364 -12.62 4.91 -13.65
N SER A 365 -11.37 5.25 -13.32
CA SER A 365 -10.38 4.26 -12.87
C SER A 365 -10.72 3.72 -11.48
N ALA A 366 -11.17 4.58 -10.55
CA ALA A 366 -11.64 4.18 -9.22
C ALA A 366 -12.87 3.25 -9.28
N LEU A 367 -13.80 3.49 -10.21
CA LEU A 367 -14.95 2.61 -10.47
C LEU A 367 -14.50 1.24 -10.97
N LEU A 368 -13.51 1.18 -11.88
CA LEU A 368 -12.93 -0.08 -12.34
C LEU A 368 -12.25 -0.84 -11.20
N LEU A 369 -11.49 -0.17 -10.33
CA LEU A 369 -10.87 -0.79 -9.16
C LEU A 369 -11.93 -1.33 -8.19
N THR A 370 -12.94 -0.52 -7.89
CA THR A 370 -14.05 -0.90 -6.98
C THR A 370 -14.83 -2.09 -7.51
N ARG A 371 -14.93 -2.25 -8.84
CA ARG A 371 -15.62 -3.37 -9.48
C ARG A 371 -15.03 -4.72 -9.10
N PHE A 372 -13.70 -4.85 -8.97
CA PHE A 372 -13.08 -6.10 -8.53
C PHE A 372 -13.57 -6.56 -7.15
N VAL A 373 -13.83 -5.61 -6.25
CA VAL A 373 -14.36 -5.90 -4.93
C VAL A 373 -15.86 -6.13 -5.00
N LYS A 374 -16.62 -5.33 -5.74
CA LYS A 374 -18.08 -5.53 -5.89
C LYS A 374 -18.44 -6.88 -6.52
N GLU A 375 -17.66 -7.33 -7.50
CA GLU A 375 -17.86 -8.60 -8.20
C GLU A 375 -17.22 -9.81 -7.48
N ASP A 376 -16.78 -9.64 -6.24
CA ASP A 376 -16.19 -10.71 -5.41
C ASP A 376 -14.97 -11.39 -6.07
N ILE A 377 -14.23 -10.67 -6.90
CA ILE A 377 -12.94 -11.11 -7.46
C ILE A 377 -11.85 -10.92 -6.41
N LEU A 378 -11.85 -9.78 -5.73
CA LEU A 378 -10.93 -9.43 -4.66
C LEU A 378 -11.70 -9.05 -3.40
N ASP A 379 -11.05 -9.19 -2.25
CA ASP A 379 -11.56 -8.72 -0.95
C ASP A 379 -11.18 -7.27 -0.69
N PHE A 380 -10.06 -6.80 -1.24
CA PHE A 380 -9.71 -5.38 -1.23
C PHE A 380 -8.82 -4.95 -2.41
N VAL A 381 -8.86 -3.64 -2.67
CA VAL A 381 -7.97 -2.92 -3.58
C VAL A 381 -7.49 -1.66 -2.87
N LEU A 382 -6.17 -1.52 -2.68
CA LEU A 382 -5.51 -0.35 -2.11
C LEU A 382 -4.71 0.36 -3.19
N THR A 383 -4.90 1.68 -3.32
CA THR A 383 -4.06 2.56 -4.14
C THR A 383 -4.01 3.94 -3.50
N PHE A 384 -3.20 4.83 -4.05
CA PHE A 384 -3.23 6.25 -3.68
C PHE A 384 -4.23 7.01 -4.56
N SER A 385 -4.74 8.14 -4.05
CA SER A 385 -5.77 8.96 -4.71
C SER A 385 -5.42 10.44 -4.85
N GLY A 386 -4.21 10.84 -4.44
CA GLY A 386 -3.71 12.21 -4.62
C GLY A 386 -2.71 12.32 -5.76
N VAL A 387 -1.55 12.89 -5.46
CA VAL A 387 -0.40 13.02 -6.37
C VAL A 387 0.44 11.72 -6.41
N PRO A 388 1.34 11.56 -7.39
CA PRO A 388 2.32 10.48 -7.38
C PRO A 388 3.10 10.43 -6.05
N THR A 389 3.31 9.21 -5.57
CA THR A 389 3.98 8.92 -4.30
C THR A 389 5.48 8.71 -4.50
N MET A 390 6.23 8.79 -3.41
CA MET A 390 7.66 8.50 -3.35
C MET A 390 7.79 7.24 -2.51
N ASP A 391 8.26 6.16 -3.12
CA ASP A 391 8.37 4.86 -2.47
C ASP A 391 9.00 4.93 -1.06
N PRO A 392 10.13 5.63 -0.81
CA PRO A 392 10.74 5.67 0.52
C PRO A 392 9.84 6.24 1.64
N VAL A 393 8.84 7.05 1.28
CA VAL A 393 7.93 7.69 2.25
C VAL A 393 6.71 6.81 2.52
N VAL A 394 6.11 6.22 1.48
CA VAL A 394 4.83 5.50 1.64
C VAL A 394 4.99 3.99 1.89
N VAL A 395 6.10 3.39 1.43
CA VAL A 395 6.29 1.95 1.52
C VAL A 395 6.40 1.45 2.97
N PRO A 396 7.02 2.15 3.94
CA PRO A 396 7.00 1.70 5.33
C PRO A 396 5.59 1.49 5.88
N ALA A 397 4.69 2.46 5.69
CA ALA A 397 3.29 2.35 6.07
C ALA A 397 2.56 1.25 5.27
N LEU A 398 2.85 1.13 3.98
CA LEU A 398 2.27 0.09 3.13
C LEU A 398 2.71 -1.33 3.51
N ASN A 399 3.96 -1.48 3.92
CA ASN A 399 4.51 -2.74 4.42
C ASN A 399 3.80 -3.16 5.70
N ARG A 400 3.64 -2.24 6.67
CA ARG A 400 2.84 -2.48 7.88
C ARG A 400 1.39 -2.86 7.56
N PHE A 401 0.77 -2.23 6.56
CA PHE A 401 -0.58 -2.60 6.12
C PHE A 401 -0.65 -4.05 5.62
N ILE A 402 0.32 -4.46 4.80
CA ILE A 402 0.40 -5.83 4.27
C ILE A 402 0.63 -6.84 5.40
N GLU A 403 1.51 -6.53 6.35
CA GLU A 403 1.71 -7.35 7.55
C GLU A 403 0.41 -7.48 8.35
N ASN A 404 -0.25 -6.36 8.66
CA ASN A 404 -1.50 -6.33 9.42
C ASN A 404 -2.59 -7.19 8.77
N VAL A 405 -2.74 -7.13 7.44
CA VAL A 405 -3.75 -7.93 6.73
C VAL A 405 -3.34 -9.40 6.63
N TYR A 406 -2.14 -9.69 6.14
CA TYR A 406 -1.77 -11.05 5.73
C TYR A 406 -1.04 -11.86 6.79
N VAL A 407 -0.34 -11.20 7.72
CA VAL A 407 0.39 -11.85 8.80
C VAL A 407 -0.45 -11.85 10.06
N TYR A 408 -1.07 -10.73 10.43
CA TYR A 408 -1.82 -10.59 11.68
C TYR A 408 -3.34 -10.71 11.53
N GLY A 409 -3.86 -10.80 10.29
CA GLY A 409 -5.27 -11.08 10.05
C GLY A 409 -6.23 -9.96 10.47
N LEU A 410 -5.76 -8.71 10.56
CA LEU A 410 -6.59 -7.56 10.85
C LEU A 410 -7.59 -7.31 9.72
N GLN A 411 -8.74 -6.71 10.07
CA GLN A 411 -9.69 -6.20 9.08
C GLN A 411 -9.05 -5.08 8.26
N MET A 412 -9.35 -5.03 6.97
CA MET A 412 -8.63 -4.15 6.03
C MET A 412 -8.69 -2.68 6.41
N TRP A 413 -9.84 -2.19 6.88
CA TRP A 413 -9.96 -0.79 7.30
C TRP A 413 -9.17 -0.49 8.57
N ASP A 414 -9.25 -1.37 9.58
CA ASP A 414 -8.49 -1.21 10.82
C ASP A 414 -6.99 -1.29 10.55
N ALA A 415 -6.55 -2.24 9.71
CA ALA A 415 -5.17 -2.35 9.25
C ALA A 415 -4.69 -1.07 8.55
N LEU A 416 -5.53 -0.43 7.73
CA LEU A 416 -5.19 0.84 7.08
C LEU A 416 -5.04 1.98 8.11
N GLU A 417 -6.01 2.12 9.02
CA GLU A 417 -5.98 3.16 10.06
C GLU A 417 -4.78 3.01 11.00
N GLU A 418 -4.37 1.79 11.35
CA GLU A 418 -3.18 1.55 12.17
C GLU A 418 -1.89 1.86 11.40
N SER A 419 -1.79 1.35 10.17
CA SER A 419 -0.54 1.42 9.40
C SER A 419 -0.22 2.82 8.89
N PHE A 420 -1.24 3.52 8.37
CA PHE A 420 -1.10 4.89 7.87
C PHE A 420 -1.47 5.95 8.90
N GLY A 421 -2.17 5.56 9.97
CA GLY A 421 -2.50 6.50 11.02
C GLY A 421 -1.23 7.10 11.61
N GLU A 422 -0.32 6.27 12.08
CA GLU A 422 0.87 6.75 12.78
C GLU A 422 1.86 7.47 11.85
N ASP A 423 1.76 7.24 10.55
CA ASP A 423 2.63 7.82 9.53
C ASP A 423 2.02 9.06 8.88
N ARG A 424 2.22 10.21 9.54
CA ARG A 424 1.84 11.52 8.99
C ARG A 424 2.51 11.79 7.65
N HIS A 425 3.73 11.34 7.42
CA HIS A 425 4.48 11.66 6.20
C HIS A 425 3.89 10.96 4.99
N ALA A 426 3.51 9.69 5.13
CA ALA A 426 2.82 8.93 4.09
C ALA A 426 1.49 9.59 3.67
N LEU A 427 0.62 9.91 4.63
CA LEU A 427 -0.67 10.55 4.31
C LEU A 427 -0.53 12.02 3.87
N ASN A 428 0.51 12.72 4.33
CA ASN A 428 0.84 14.04 3.80
C ASN A 428 1.42 13.96 2.39
N GLN A 429 1.85 12.80 1.89
CA GLN A 429 2.20 12.70 0.49
C GLN A 429 0.96 12.56 -0.39
N SER A 430 0.13 11.55 -0.10
CA SER A 430 -1.05 11.23 -0.91
C SER A 430 -2.11 10.54 -0.07
N PRO A 431 -3.40 10.92 -0.19
CA PRO A 431 -4.48 10.17 0.44
C PRO A 431 -4.55 8.73 -0.08
N VAL A 432 -4.92 7.79 0.80
CA VAL A 432 -5.00 6.36 0.47
C VAL A 432 -6.44 5.97 0.18
N PHE A 433 -6.68 5.48 -1.03
CA PHE A 433 -7.93 4.87 -1.44
C PHE A 433 -7.92 3.39 -1.05
N LEU A 434 -9.02 2.93 -0.44
CA LEU A 434 -9.25 1.52 -0.15
C LEU A 434 -10.71 1.17 -0.51
N SER A 435 -10.86 0.30 -1.51
CA SER A 435 -12.11 -0.44 -1.73
C SER A 435 -11.96 -1.79 -1.04
N PHE A 436 -12.90 -2.19 -0.19
CA PHE A 436 -12.80 -3.43 0.58
C PHE A 436 -14.17 -4.03 0.90
N ALA A 437 -14.19 -5.34 1.14
CA ALA A 437 -15.37 -6.07 1.56
C ALA A 437 -15.29 -6.41 3.04
N GLU A 438 -16.27 -5.94 3.80
CA GLU A 438 -16.48 -6.31 5.19
C GLU A 438 -17.44 -7.51 5.26
N MET A 439 -17.05 -8.55 6.01
CA MET A 439 -17.86 -9.74 6.22
C MET A 439 -18.48 -9.68 7.62
N LYS A 440 -19.77 -9.33 7.69
CA LYS A 440 -20.52 -9.32 8.96
C LYS A 440 -21.20 -10.66 9.18
N THR A 441 -21.03 -11.23 10.36
CA THR A 441 -21.77 -12.43 10.74
C THR A 441 -23.01 -11.96 11.49
N ASN A 442 -24.19 -12.10 10.87
CA ASN A 442 -25.45 -11.83 11.56
C ASN A 442 -25.77 -12.99 12.53
N GLY A 443 -26.68 -12.78 13.47
CA GLY A 443 -27.05 -13.77 14.51
C GLY A 443 -27.39 -15.16 13.97
N ASP A 444 -27.86 -15.24 12.72
CA ASP A 444 -28.16 -16.49 12.01
C ASP A 444 -26.92 -17.23 11.47
N LYS A 445 -25.70 -16.78 11.82
CA LYS A 445 -24.42 -17.26 11.29
C LYS A 445 -24.26 -17.09 9.77
N VAL A 446 -25.17 -16.36 9.12
CA VAL A 446 -25.04 -15.97 7.71
C VAL A 446 -24.02 -14.84 7.61
N ARG A 447 -23.00 -15.05 6.78
CA ARG A 447 -22.00 -14.03 6.46
C ARG A 447 -22.57 -13.09 5.40
N GLN A 448 -22.83 -11.85 5.76
CA GLN A 448 -23.21 -10.78 4.86
C GLN A 448 -21.96 -10.02 4.41
N ARG A 449 -21.78 -9.92 3.09
CA ARG A 449 -20.69 -9.16 2.47
C ARG A 449 -21.15 -7.74 2.16
N THR A 450 -20.49 -6.73 2.71
CA THR A 450 -20.74 -5.32 2.42
C THR A 450 -19.49 -4.71 1.83
N VAL A 451 -19.61 -4.02 0.69
CA VAL A 451 -18.48 -3.35 0.04
C VAL A 451 -18.47 -1.88 0.42
N HIS A 452 -17.30 -1.42 0.85
CA HIS A 452 -17.02 -0.03 1.17
C HIS A 452 -15.90 0.49 0.27
N THR A 453 -15.95 1.78 -0.04
CA THR A 453 -14.89 2.44 -0.79
C THR A 453 -14.61 3.77 -0.13
N ARG A 454 -13.48 3.86 0.56
CA ARG A 454 -13.12 5.00 1.40
C ARG A 454 -11.76 5.53 1.04
N VAL A 455 -11.54 6.82 1.33
CA VAL A 455 -10.24 7.45 1.28
C VAL A 455 -9.84 7.86 2.69
N LEU A 456 -8.65 7.47 3.13
CA LEU A 456 -7.99 7.97 4.34
C LEU A 456 -7.04 9.10 3.95
N ALA A 457 -7.17 10.26 4.58
CA ALA A 457 -6.44 11.46 4.20
C ALA A 457 -5.90 12.22 5.42
N TYR A 458 -4.85 12.99 5.19
CA TYR A 458 -4.31 13.94 6.16
C TYR A 458 -4.67 15.37 5.81
N SER A 459 -5.36 16.05 6.72
CA SER A 459 -5.68 17.47 6.58
C SER A 459 -4.45 18.34 6.81
N ASN A 460 -3.97 18.99 5.76
CA ASN A 460 -2.87 19.93 5.83
C ASN A 460 -3.23 21.24 5.12
N LEU A 461 -3.60 22.25 5.90
CA LEU A 461 -3.97 23.57 5.37
C LEU A 461 -2.79 24.27 4.68
N ARG A 462 -1.55 24.01 5.11
CA ARG A 462 -0.34 24.61 4.51
C ARG A 462 -0.08 24.08 3.11
N ASP A 463 -0.41 22.83 2.87
CA ASP A 463 -0.24 22.16 1.57
C ASP A 463 -1.51 22.26 0.70
N GLY A 464 -2.45 23.14 1.04
CA GLY A 464 -3.68 23.30 0.26
C GLY A 464 -4.65 22.11 0.36
N ARG A 465 -4.64 21.36 1.46
CA ARG A 465 -5.49 20.17 1.66
C ARG A 465 -6.45 20.34 2.85
N PRO A 466 -7.49 21.20 2.72
CA PRO A 466 -8.52 21.31 3.75
C PRO A 466 -9.23 19.98 3.91
N TRP A 467 -9.21 19.45 5.14
CA TRP A 467 -9.79 18.14 5.47
C TRP A 467 -9.32 17.01 4.54
N GLY A 468 -8.04 17.07 4.14
CA GLY A 468 -7.41 16.02 3.33
C GLY A 468 -7.79 16.01 1.85
N LEU A 469 -8.59 16.98 1.40
CA LEU A 469 -9.03 17.08 0.01
C LEU A 469 -8.03 17.89 -0.82
N ASP A 470 -7.35 17.23 -1.75
CA ASP A 470 -6.45 17.87 -2.73
C ASP A 470 -7.16 18.30 -4.02
N ILE A 471 -8.44 17.96 -4.15
CA ILE A 471 -9.33 18.34 -5.26
C ILE A 471 -10.24 19.54 -4.93
N TYR A 472 -10.03 20.18 -3.77
CA TYR A 472 -10.81 21.36 -3.38
C TYR A 472 -10.65 22.48 -4.41
N ARG A 473 -11.72 23.24 -4.65
CA ARG A 473 -11.73 24.36 -5.58
C ARG A 473 -12.31 25.61 -4.95
N CYS A 474 -12.03 26.76 -5.56
CA CYS A 474 -12.65 28.02 -5.16
C CYS A 474 -14.17 27.91 -5.23
N LEU A 475 -14.87 28.27 -4.15
CA LEU A 475 -16.33 28.25 -4.08
C LEU A 475 -17.00 29.46 -4.77
N SER A 476 -16.23 30.35 -5.39
CA SER A 476 -16.79 31.48 -6.14
C SER A 476 -17.38 30.99 -7.46
N ALA A 477 -18.63 31.31 -7.76
CA ALA A 477 -19.30 30.87 -9.00
C ALA A 477 -18.57 31.29 -10.28
N ALA A 478 -17.78 32.38 -10.22
CA ALA A 478 -17.00 32.89 -11.35
C ALA A 478 -15.55 32.35 -11.41
N CYS A 479 -15.14 31.47 -10.49
CA CYS A 479 -13.76 30.98 -10.39
C CYS A 479 -13.73 29.48 -10.09
N ASN A 480 -12.94 28.73 -10.86
CA ASN A 480 -12.76 27.28 -10.67
C ASN A 480 -11.32 26.93 -10.25
N ALA A 481 -10.64 27.88 -9.61
CA ALA A 481 -9.24 27.75 -9.23
C ALA A 481 -9.04 26.52 -8.31
N PRO A 482 -8.05 25.67 -8.59
CA PRO A 482 -7.75 24.51 -7.76
C PRO A 482 -7.08 24.91 -6.45
N ALA A 483 -7.04 23.98 -5.48
CA ALA A 483 -6.54 24.23 -4.14
C ALA A 483 -5.11 24.79 -4.06
N TYR A 484 -4.23 24.48 -5.02
CA TYR A 484 -2.87 25.03 -5.05
C TYR A 484 -2.82 26.54 -5.35
N ASN A 485 -3.91 27.13 -5.87
CA ASN A 485 -4.10 28.58 -6.05
C ASN A 485 -4.82 29.21 -4.85
N MET A 486 -4.87 28.52 -3.70
CA MET A 486 -5.62 28.95 -2.52
C MET A 486 -4.75 28.87 -1.27
N VAL A 487 -4.89 29.85 -0.40
CA VAL A 487 -4.20 29.87 0.91
C VAL A 487 -5.22 29.60 1.99
N PHE A 488 -5.04 28.51 2.73
CA PHE A 488 -5.97 28.09 3.79
C PHE A 488 -5.42 28.38 5.18
N HIS A 489 -6.30 28.82 6.07
CA HIS A 489 -6.00 29.03 7.49
C HIS A 489 -7.16 28.59 8.36
N PRO A 490 -6.92 28.20 9.62
CA PRO A 490 -8.00 28.04 10.57
C PRO A 490 -8.73 29.38 10.79
N HIS A 491 -10.03 29.31 11.02
CA HIS A 491 -10.88 30.46 11.34
C HIS A 491 -11.53 30.26 12.71
N GLY A 492 -11.07 31.02 13.70
CA GLY A 492 -11.53 30.89 15.09
C GLY A 492 -10.78 29.79 15.84
N LYS A 493 -11.50 29.04 16.67
CA LYS A 493 -10.92 27.97 17.50
C LYS A 493 -10.46 26.80 16.63
N GLN A 494 -9.20 26.43 16.78
CA GLN A 494 -8.64 25.22 16.20
C GLN A 494 -8.84 24.05 17.17
N TYR A 495 -9.44 22.98 16.67
CA TYR A 495 -9.61 21.73 17.39
C TYR A 495 -8.54 20.72 16.95
N TYR A 496 -8.36 19.63 17.70
CA TYR A 496 -7.37 18.60 17.41
C TYR A 496 -7.97 17.19 17.55
N GLY A 497 -7.25 16.19 17.05
CA GLY A 497 -7.68 14.78 17.06
C GLY A 497 -9.07 14.59 16.43
N LYS A 498 -9.94 13.84 17.08
CA LYS A 498 -11.32 13.58 16.59
C LYS A 498 -12.17 14.85 16.46
N GLN A 499 -11.84 15.92 17.20
CA GLN A 499 -12.55 17.18 17.11
C GLN A 499 -12.05 18.05 15.94
N TRP A 500 -11.01 17.64 15.21
CA TRP A 500 -10.46 18.40 14.07
C TRP A 500 -11.53 18.81 13.05
N VAL A 501 -12.53 17.97 12.80
CA VAL A 501 -13.67 18.25 11.89
C VAL A 501 -14.54 19.43 12.36
N GLN A 502 -14.42 19.89 13.61
CA GLN A 502 -15.10 21.08 14.12
C GLN A 502 -14.32 22.37 13.79
N THR A 503 -13.06 22.26 13.34
CA THR A 503 -12.24 23.40 12.92
C THR A 503 -12.84 24.00 11.65
N LYS A 504 -13.26 25.26 11.74
CA LYS A 504 -13.66 26.05 10.57
C LYS A 504 -12.43 26.59 9.87
N ILE A 505 -12.50 26.72 8.55
CA ILE A 505 -11.41 27.26 7.73
C ILE A 505 -11.80 28.62 7.12
N LYS A 506 -10.79 29.42 6.82
CA LYS A 506 -10.87 30.54 5.88
C LYS A 506 -9.91 30.25 4.72
N TYR A 507 -10.27 30.69 3.52
CA TYR A 507 -9.34 30.67 2.39
C TYR A 507 -9.32 32.01 1.67
N GLU A 508 -8.20 32.29 1.03
CA GLU A 508 -8.02 33.33 0.03
C GLU A 508 -7.65 32.68 -1.31
N CYS A 509 -8.41 32.97 -2.36
CA CYS A 509 -8.11 32.50 -3.71
C CYS A 509 -7.19 33.51 -4.40
N LEU A 510 -5.98 33.08 -4.75
CA LEU A 510 -4.96 33.92 -5.38
C LEU A 510 -5.31 34.30 -6.82
N GLU A 511 -6.24 33.56 -7.45
CA GLU A 511 -6.64 33.77 -8.84
C GLU A 511 -7.73 34.84 -8.99
N CYS A 512 -8.79 34.78 -8.16
CA CYS A 512 -9.90 35.74 -8.22
C CYS A 512 -9.95 36.74 -7.05
N GLY A 513 -9.07 36.61 -6.05
CA GLY A 513 -9.03 37.48 -4.87
C GLY A 513 -10.16 37.24 -3.85
N VAL A 514 -11.07 36.28 -4.11
CA VAL A 514 -12.17 35.99 -3.19
C VAL A 514 -11.64 35.42 -1.88
N VAL A 515 -12.11 35.99 -0.77
CA VAL A 515 -11.85 35.52 0.59
C VAL A 515 -13.14 34.96 1.18
N GLN A 516 -13.12 33.69 1.57
CA GLN A 516 -14.22 33.07 2.31
C GLN A 516 -13.77 32.71 3.73
N LYS A 517 -14.68 32.88 4.69
CA LYS A 517 -14.40 32.70 6.12
C LYS A 517 -15.43 31.77 6.76
N ALA A 518 -15.06 31.17 7.88
CA ALA A 518 -15.93 30.32 8.70
C ALA A 518 -16.54 29.12 7.95
N ILE A 519 -15.84 28.59 6.94
CA ILE A 519 -16.26 27.42 6.18
C ILE A 519 -16.17 26.20 7.11
N SER A 520 -17.28 25.49 7.27
CA SER A 520 -17.35 24.32 8.15
C SER A 520 -16.93 23.07 7.38
N CYS A 521 -16.41 22.07 8.11
CA CYS A 521 -16.15 20.77 7.52
C CYS A 521 -17.45 20.18 6.97
N PRO A 522 -17.48 19.68 5.72
CA PRO A 522 -18.63 18.98 5.20
C PRO A 522 -19.01 17.78 6.10
N PRO A 523 -20.31 17.52 6.33
CA PRO A 523 -20.76 16.50 7.27
C PRO A 523 -20.46 15.06 6.84
N TRP A 524 -20.15 14.85 5.57
CA TRP A 524 -19.73 13.56 4.99
C TRP A 524 -18.23 13.26 5.17
N ILE A 525 -17.46 14.19 5.73
CA ILE A 525 -16.08 13.96 6.14
C ILE A 525 -16.06 13.58 7.61
N HIS A 526 -15.40 12.46 7.90
CA HIS A 526 -15.38 11.85 9.22
C HIS A 526 -13.97 11.92 9.80
N ALA A 527 -13.86 12.08 11.12
CA ALA A 527 -12.57 11.92 11.78
C ALA A 527 -12.15 10.43 11.79
N ALA A 528 -10.86 10.16 11.55
CA ALA A 528 -10.29 8.82 11.75
C ALA A 528 -10.25 8.45 13.23
N ARG A 529 -10.17 7.15 13.56
CA ARG A 529 -10.22 6.68 14.96
C ARG A 529 -9.06 7.16 15.83
N SER A 530 -7.91 7.35 15.21
CA SER A 530 -6.65 7.59 15.87
C SER A 530 -6.53 9.04 16.38
N GLN A 531 -5.93 9.23 17.56
CA GLN A 531 -6.02 10.52 18.29
C GLN A 531 -5.12 11.64 17.73
N ASN A 532 -4.07 11.27 17.02
CA ASN A 532 -3.11 12.19 16.42
C ASN A 532 -3.69 12.96 15.20
N TYR A 533 -3.20 14.19 15.04
CA TYR A 533 -3.25 15.09 13.87
C TYR A 533 -4.34 14.85 12.80
N GLY A 534 -5.23 15.82 12.57
CA GLY A 534 -5.86 16.15 11.27
C GLY A 534 -6.39 15.04 10.34
N ARG A 535 -6.50 13.79 10.78
CA ARG A 535 -6.78 12.63 9.94
C ARG A 535 -8.28 12.48 9.78
N VAL A 536 -8.67 12.31 8.54
CA VAL A 536 -10.07 12.20 8.17
C VAL A 536 -10.25 11.12 7.12
N TRP A 537 -11.47 10.65 6.97
CA TRP A 537 -11.85 9.77 5.89
C TRP A 537 -13.22 10.16 5.33
N TYR A 538 -13.48 9.73 4.11
CA TYR A 538 -14.75 9.93 3.41
C TYR A 538 -14.97 8.81 2.39
N GLU A 539 -16.22 8.62 1.96
CA GLU A 539 -16.58 7.67 0.91
C GLU A 539 -16.15 8.17 -0.47
N TRP A 540 -15.83 7.25 -1.39
CA TRP A 540 -15.33 7.55 -2.73
C TRP A 540 -15.94 6.60 -3.79
N PRO A 541 -16.20 7.05 -5.04
CA PRO A 541 -16.06 8.42 -5.55
C PRO A 541 -17.05 9.39 -4.88
N LEU A 542 -16.74 10.68 -4.95
CA LEU A 542 -17.62 11.71 -4.39
C LEU A 542 -18.92 11.81 -5.17
N SER A 543 -20.04 11.96 -4.46
CA SER A 543 -21.34 12.26 -5.07
C SER A 543 -21.33 13.66 -5.71
N ALA A 544 -22.31 13.94 -6.59
CA ALA A 544 -22.45 15.27 -7.17
C ALA A 544 -22.67 16.36 -6.10
N GLU A 545 -23.32 16.02 -4.98
CA GLU A 545 -23.49 16.92 -3.85
C GLU A 545 -22.15 17.17 -3.12
N HIS A 546 -21.40 16.10 -2.80
CA HIS A 546 -20.09 16.23 -2.17
C HIS A 546 -19.12 17.05 -3.04
N LYS A 547 -19.19 16.89 -4.37
CA LYS A 547 -18.40 17.68 -5.33
C LYS A 547 -18.76 19.17 -5.27
N ARG A 548 -20.05 19.52 -5.21
CA ARG A 548 -20.50 20.92 -5.06
C ARG A 548 -20.04 21.54 -3.75
N ASP A 549 -20.08 20.80 -2.64
CA ASP A 549 -19.63 21.28 -1.32
C ASP A 549 -18.17 21.75 -1.31
N ILE A 550 -17.36 21.23 -2.23
CA ILE A 550 -15.92 21.52 -2.35
C ILE A 550 -15.57 22.33 -3.60
N GLY A 551 -16.59 22.93 -4.25
CA GLY A 551 -16.41 23.86 -5.36
C GLY A 551 -16.25 23.21 -6.74
N ILE A 552 -16.49 21.92 -6.87
CA ILE A 552 -16.48 21.23 -8.16
C ILE A 552 -17.88 21.34 -8.76
N ILE A 553 -18.01 22.20 -9.77
CA ILE A 553 -19.24 22.34 -10.58
C ILE A 553 -19.18 21.25 -11.67
N CYS A 554 -20.10 20.29 -11.61
CA CYS A 554 -20.24 19.23 -12.61
C CYS A 554 -21.14 19.65 -13.78
#